data_AF-A0A925LYB3-F1
#
_entry.id   AF-A0A925LYB3-F1
#
_cell.length_a   1.000
_cell.length_b   1.000
_cell.length_c   1.000
_cell.angle_alpha   90.00
_cell.angle_beta   90.00
_cell.angle_gamma   90.00
#
_symmetry.space_group_name_H-M   'P 1'
#
loop_
_entity.id
_entity.type
_entity.pdbx_description
1 polymer ?
#
loop_
_entity_poly.entity_id
_entity_poly.type
_entity_poly.pdbx_seq_one_letter_code
_entity_poly.pdbx_strand_id
1 'polypeptide(L)'
;MSRRPIVHHYQDPVDLIWLRAAADLGLEVQRSAEAYASYDGKGTLTISDAADFDADDCLAQMIFHEICHWLVAGIRARDQPDWGISNTNKSDLIYEYACHRLQAALSGPFGLRAFMAVTTDWRPYWDALPENPLKDGDDPAIAIAQTAFQLAQAPPFESVLTRSLSATAVIADAVRGVAQPNSLWSVTRSRHRLGSLMSSSEALRCGSCAWAVSGKSGLRCRQHKPPGKIAPSVCSDEQACERWERKLVSEDCADCGACCRQGFDLVAVSARDPFRKLHPELVQLHNGEHIVPRPGGICVALEGDGAAATPYRCRHYATRPKNCEDFEVAGDACLLARRRVGLSR
;
A
#
# COMPACT_ATOMS: atom_id res chain seq x y z
N MET A 1 26.52 7.65 51.77
CA MET A 1 26.14 8.38 50.54
C MET A 1 24.64 8.22 50.34
N SER A 2 23.86 9.30 50.43
CA SER A 2 22.43 9.23 50.12
C SER A 2 22.26 9.08 48.61
N ARG A 3 21.53 8.03 48.16
CA ARG A 3 21.26 7.84 46.73
C ARG A 3 20.37 8.98 46.24
N ARG A 4 20.73 9.60 45.12
CA ARG A 4 19.90 10.59 44.43
C ARG A 4 18.54 9.95 44.08
N PRO A 5 17.41 10.65 44.27
CA PRO A 5 16.10 10.15 43.85
C PRO A 5 16.03 10.01 42.32
N ILE A 6 15.53 8.87 41.85
CA ILE A 6 15.22 8.61 40.44
C ILE A 6 13.79 9.08 40.20
N VAL A 7 13.61 10.04 39.29
CA VAL A 7 12.29 10.65 38.97
C VAL A 7 11.91 10.49 37.49
N HIS A 8 12.82 9.98 36.66
CA HIS A 8 12.60 9.70 35.25
C HIS A 8 13.18 8.33 34.93
N HIS A 9 12.41 7.54 34.17
CA HIS A 9 12.81 6.25 33.66
C HIS A 9 12.82 6.33 32.13
N TYR A 10 13.81 5.70 31.51
CA TYR A 10 13.80 5.52 30.07
C TYR A 10 12.68 4.56 29.68
N GLN A 11 12.01 4.86 28.58
CA GLN A 11 11.00 4.01 27.97
C GLN A 11 11.31 3.89 26.49
N ASP A 12 11.11 2.71 25.92
CA ASP A 12 11.28 2.52 24.49
C ASP A 12 10.25 3.39 23.73
N PRO A 13 10.71 4.25 22.79
CA PRO A 13 9.82 5.17 22.10
C PRO A 13 8.81 4.47 21.18
N VAL A 14 9.11 3.26 20.69
CA VAL A 14 8.17 2.45 19.91
C VAL A 14 7.10 1.87 20.81
N ASP A 15 7.47 1.38 21.99
CA ASP A 15 6.49 0.91 22.98
C ASP A 15 5.53 2.03 23.37
N LEU A 16 6.02 3.25 23.60
CA LEU A 16 5.18 4.41 23.89
C LEU A 16 4.16 4.70 22.77
N ILE A 17 4.55 4.55 21.50
CA ILE A 17 3.66 4.74 20.36
C ILE A 17 2.53 3.71 20.39
N TRP A 18 2.85 2.44 20.59
CA TRP A 18 1.88 1.36 20.50
C TRP A 18 1.01 1.21 21.76
N LEU A 19 1.55 1.50 22.94
CA LEU A 19 0.76 1.67 24.16
C LEU A 19 -0.28 2.79 23.99
N ARG A 20 0.12 3.91 23.37
CA ARG A 20 -0.81 4.98 23.05
C ARG A 20 -1.83 4.56 21.98
N ALA A 21 -1.42 3.77 20.99
CA ALA A 21 -2.30 3.23 19.96
C ALA A 21 -3.40 2.34 20.58
N ALA A 22 -3.01 1.42 21.46
CA ALA A 22 -3.91 0.57 22.22
C ALA A 22 -4.90 1.42 23.05
N ALA A 23 -4.40 2.41 23.80
CA ALA A 23 -5.22 3.30 24.61
C ALA A 23 -6.24 4.10 23.79
N ASP A 24 -5.85 4.64 22.62
CA ASP A 24 -6.76 5.38 21.73
C ASP A 24 -7.87 4.48 21.14
N LEU A 25 -7.66 3.16 21.09
CA LEU A 25 -8.67 2.18 20.71
C LEU A 25 -9.49 1.66 21.92
N GLY A 26 -9.17 2.15 23.12
CA GLY A 26 -9.81 1.77 24.37
C GLY A 26 -9.33 0.42 24.91
N LEU A 27 -8.06 0.08 24.68
CA LEU A 27 -7.37 -1.07 25.27
C LEU A 27 -6.38 -0.60 26.33
N GLU A 28 -6.36 -1.28 27.47
CA GLU A 28 -5.35 -1.15 28.51
C GLU A 28 -4.36 -2.31 28.39
N VAL A 29 -3.08 -2.01 28.22
CA VAL A 29 -2.04 -3.04 28.11
C VAL A 29 -1.44 -3.31 29.49
N GLN A 30 -1.48 -4.57 29.92
CA GLN A 30 -0.86 -5.04 31.15
C GLN A 30 0.23 -6.07 30.85
N ARG A 31 1.29 -6.06 31.66
CA ARG A 31 2.44 -6.98 31.52
C ARG A 31 2.33 -8.08 32.57
N SER A 32 2.49 -9.34 32.17
CA SER A 32 2.39 -10.49 33.07
C SER A 32 3.07 -11.73 32.51
N ALA A 33 3.88 -12.44 33.30
CA ALA A 33 4.45 -13.73 32.93
C ALA A 33 3.43 -14.90 32.84
N GLU A 34 2.14 -14.67 33.13
CA GLU A 34 1.12 -15.72 33.16
C GLU A 34 0.53 -16.08 31.78
N ALA A 35 0.73 -15.22 30.77
CA ALA A 35 0.24 -15.44 29.41
C ALA A 35 1.16 -14.79 28.37
N TYR A 36 1.27 -15.40 27.18
CA TYR A 36 2.03 -14.83 26.06
C TYR A 36 1.35 -13.57 25.50
N ALA A 37 0.08 -13.72 25.10
CA ALA A 37 -0.85 -12.65 24.83
C ALA A 37 -2.27 -13.15 25.14
N SER A 38 -3.10 -12.32 25.77
CA SER A 38 -4.50 -12.62 26.01
C SER A 38 -5.32 -11.35 26.15
N TYR A 39 -6.56 -11.39 25.66
CA TYR A 39 -7.52 -10.31 25.77
C TYR A 39 -8.74 -10.74 26.58
N ASP A 40 -9.17 -9.94 27.54
CA ASP A 40 -10.22 -10.32 28.49
C ASP A 40 -11.66 -10.11 28.00
N GLY A 41 -11.86 -9.57 26.80
CA GLY A 41 -13.18 -9.20 26.28
C GLY A 41 -13.77 -7.91 26.88
N LYS A 42 -13.02 -7.20 27.72
CA LYS A 42 -13.47 -6.04 28.51
C LYS A 42 -12.54 -4.84 28.41
N GLY A 43 -11.48 -4.94 27.62
CA GLY A 43 -10.55 -3.84 27.33
C GLY A 43 -9.14 -4.08 27.85
N THR A 44 -8.86 -5.18 28.55
CA THR A 44 -7.49 -5.47 29.04
C THR A 44 -6.79 -6.41 28.08
N LEU A 45 -5.65 -5.96 27.55
CA LEU A 45 -4.72 -6.77 26.77
C LEU A 45 -3.51 -7.12 27.63
N THR A 46 -3.41 -8.38 28.06
CA THR A 46 -2.27 -8.90 28.81
C THR A 46 -1.22 -9.43 27.85
N ILE A 47 0.03 -8.97 27.95
CA ILE A 47 1.14 -9.40 27.10
C ILE A 47 2.32 -9.79 27.99
N SER A 48 3.00 -10.90 27.68
CA SER A 48 4.11 -11.45 28.46
C SER A 48 5.23 -10.48 28.74
N ASP A 49 5.94 -10.65 29.85
CA ASP A 49 7.10 -9.83 30.18
C ASP A 49 8.23 -9.99 29.14
N ALA A 50 9.12 -8.99 29.06
CA ALA A 50 10.19 -9.00 28.07
C ALA A 50 11.16 -10.19 28.18
N ALA A 51 11.18 -10.88 29.32
CA ALA A 51 11.98 -12.08 29.53
C ALA A 51 11.43 -13.32 28.79
N ASP A 52 10.14 -13.29 28.42
CA ASP A 52 9.44 -14.41 27.77
C ASP A 52 9.26 -14.18 26.26
N PHE A 53 9.75 -13.06 25.73
CA PHE A 53 9.77 -12.76 24.30
C PHE A 53 10.91 -13.49 23.59
N ASP A 54 10.69 -13.86 22.33
CA ASP A 54 11.78 -14.25 21.45
C ASP A 54 12.73 -13.07 21.24
N ALA A 55 13.98 -13.35 20.87
CA ALA A 55 15.03 -12.34 20.80
C ALA A 55 14.75 -11.21 19.77
N ASP A 56 13.86 -11.46 18.80
CA ASP A 56 13.40 -10.53 17.79
C ASP A 56 11.95 -10.06 17.98
N ASP A 57 11.40 -10.23 19.19
CA ASP A 57 10.11 -9.66 19.61
C ASP A 57 10.25 -8.37 20.43
N CYS A 58 9.23 -7.53 20.32
CA CYS A 58 9.04 -6.37 21.17
C CYS A 58 7.55 -6.14 21.47
N LEU A 59 7.28 -5.33 22.49
CA LEU A 59 5.92 -5.06 22.93
C LEU A 59 5.09 -4.39 21.82
N ALA A 60 5.73 -3.54 21.00
CA ALA A 60 5.09 -2.94 19.83
C ALA A 60 4.61 -3.97 18.79
N GLN A 61 5.40 -5.01 18.48
CA GLN A 61 4.99 -6.10 17.59
C GLN A 61 3.75 -6.80 18.15
N MET A 62 3.77 -7.12 19.45
CA MET A 62 2.67 -7.83 20.11
C MET A 62 1.38 -7.02 20.15
N ILE A 63 1.43 -5.73 20.51
CA ILE A 63 0.25 -4.86 20.48
C ILE A 63 -0.33 -4.77 19.06
N PHE A 64 0.53 -4.60 18.06
CA PHE A 64 0.08 -4.48 16.67
C PHE A 64 -0.58 -5.77 16.17
N HIS A 65 0.01 -6.92 16.52
CA HIS A 65 -0.51 -8.24 16.21
C HIS A 65 -1.90 -8.47 16.81
N GLU A 66 -2.10 -8.12 18.08
CA GLU A 66 -3.39 -8.24 18.76
C GLU A 66 -4.47 -7.32 18.18
N ILE A 67 -4.09 -6.11 17.75
CA ILE A 67 -5.01 -5.23 17.00
C ILE A 67 -5.40 -5.86 15.66
N CYS A 68 -4.46 -6.54 14.99
CA CYS A 68 -4.76 -7.28 13.76
C CYS A 68 -5.70 -8.46 14.02
N HIS A 69 -5.54 -9.20 15.13
CA HIS A 69 -6.50 -10.23 15.54
C HIS A 69 -7.90 -9.68 15.72
N TRP A 70 -8.05 -8.57 16.42
CA TRP A 70 -9.35 -7.93 16.58
C TRP A 70 -9.98 -7.56 15.22
N LEU A 71 -9.21 -7.00 14.29
CA LEU A 71 -9.70 -6.65 12.96
C LEU A 71 -10.14 -7.88 12.14
N VAL A 72 -9.39 -8.99 12.24
CA VAL A 72 -9.68 -10.25 11.55
C VAL A 72 -10.92 -10.94 12.15
N ALA A 73 -11.04 -10.97 13.47
CA ALA A 73 -12.23 -11.48 14.15
C ALA A 73 -13.48 -10.61 13.92
N GLY A 74 -13.25 -9.33 13.55
CA GLY A 74 -14.28 -8.35 13.26
C GLY A 74 -14.66 -7.51 14.47
N ILE A 75 -15.31 -6.37 14.24
CA ILE A 75 -15.47 -5.33 15.27
C ILE A 75 -16.15 -5.80 16.57
N ARG A 76 -17.09 -6.76 16.46
CA ARG A 76 -17.85 -7.31 17.60
C ARG A 76 -17.03 -8.27 18.46
N ALA A 77 -15.86 -8.69 18.01
CA ALA A 77 -14.94 -9.51 18.79
C ALA A 77 -14.38 -8.76 20.02
N ARG A 78 -14.52 -7.44 20.07
CA ARG A 78 -14.16 -6.61 21.23
C ARG A 78 -14.78 -7.11 22.53
N ASP A 79 -15.97 -7.68 22.49
CA ASP A 79 -16.69 -8.10 23.70
C ASP A 79 -16.46 -9.59 24.02
N GLN A 80 -15.48 -10.23 23.38
CA GLN A 80 -15.17 -11.65 23.53
C GLN A 80 -13.73 -11.84 24.02
N PRO A 81 -13.50 -12.74 25.00
CA PRO A 81 -12.15 -13.15 25.37
C PRO A 81 -11.37 -13.65 24.16
N ASP A 82 -10.10 -13.24 24.05
CA ASP A 82 -9.19 -13.55 22.95
C ASP A 82 -9.83 -13.33 21.57
N TRP A 83 -10.65 -12.27 21.46
CA TRP A 83 -11.35 -11.90 20.23
C TRP A 83 -12.35 -12.95 19.73
N GLY A 84 -12.70 -13.93 20.56
CA GLY A 84 -13.51 -15.09 20.17
C GLY A 84 -12.74 -16.13 19.33
N ILE A 85 -11.40 -16.04 19.29
CA ILE A 85 -10.51 -16.97 18.59
C ILE A 85 -9.87 -17.92 19.61
N SER A 86 -9.88 -19.22 19.34
CA SER A 86 -9.23 -20.21 20.22
C SER A 86 -7.79 -20.49 19.80
N ASN A 87 -6.86 -20.24 20.73
CA ASN A 87 -5.43 -20.56 20.54
C ASN A 87 -5.10 -22.07 20.54
N THR A 88 -6.10 -22.94 20.80
CA THR A 88 -5.90 -24.40 20.88
C THR A 88 -6.60 -25.18 19.77
N ASN A 89 -7.46 -24.51 19.00
CA ASN A 89 -8.25 -25.17 17.96
C ASN A 89 -7.63 -24.94 16.58
N LYS A 90 -7.33 -26.04 15.87
CA LYS A 90 -6.80 -25.98 14.51
C LYS A 90 -7.76 -25.32 13.51
N SER A 91 -9.07 -25.27 13.79
CA SER A 91 -10.00 -24.54 12.90
C SER A 91 -9.74 -23.03 12.87
N ASP A 92 -9.13 -22.50 13.94
CA ASP A 92 -8.97 -21.06 14.12
C ASP A 92 -7.61 -20.58 13.58
N LEU A 93 -6.77 -21.52 13.14
CA LEU A 93 -5.50 -21.26 12.48
C LEU A 93 -5.64 -20.36 11.23
N ILE A 94 -6.78 -20.42 10.55
CA ILE A 94 -7.05 -19.53 9.42
C ILE A 94 -7.08 -18.05 9.82
N TYR A 95 -7.52 -17.74 11.05
CA TYR A 95 -7.56 -16.38 11.57
C TYR A 95 -6.14 -15.88 11.89
N GLU A 96 -5.28 -16.74 12.40
CA GLU A 96 -3.85 -16.46 12.59
C GLU A 96 -3.17 -16.10 11.26
N TYR A 97 -3.39 -16.91 10.23
CA TYR A 97 -2.87 -16.67 8.89
C TYR A 97 -3.41 -15.37 8.27
N ALA A 98 -4.69 -15.07 8.49
CA ALA A 98 -5.29 -13.82 8.06
C ALA A 98 -4.70 -12.62 8.81
N CYS A 99 -4.41 -12.77 10.11
CA CYS A 99 -3.72 -11.77 10.93
C CYS A 99 -2.34 -11.45 10.35
N HIS A 100 -1.52 -12.46 10.05
CA HIS A 100 -0.21 -12.25 9.41
C HIS A 100 -0.30 -11.54 8.06
N ARG A 101 -1.25 -11.92 7.21
CA ARG A 101 -1.49 -11.24 5.92
C ARG A 101 -1.84 -9.77 6.12
N LEU A 102 -2.75 -9.48 7.05
CA LEU A 102 -3.17 -8.12 7.39
C LEU A 102 -2.00 -7.29 7.95
N GLN A 103 -1.26 -7.85 8.90
CA GLN A 103 -0.09 -7.24 9.53
C GLN A 103 0.98 -6.88 8.49
N ALA A 104 1.28 -7.80 7.56
CA ALA A 104 2.19 -7.55 6.45
C ALA A 104 1.67 -6.47 5.48
N ALA A 105 0.36 -6.46 5.21
CA ALA A 105 -0.28 -5.48 4.32
C ALA A 105 -0.25 -4.06 4.88
N LEU A 106 -0.54 -3.91 6.17
CA LEU A 106 -0.61 -2.62 6.86
C LEU A 106 0.78 -2.03 7.10
N SER A 107 1.75 -2.85 7.49
CA SER A 107 3.12 -2.39 7.81
C SER A 107 4.03 -2.22 6.59
N GLY A 108 3.75 -2.94 5.49
CA GLY A 108 4.50 -2.91 4.24
C GLY A 108 4.75 -1.50 3.69
N PRO A 109 3.71 -0.68 3.48
CA PRO A 109 3.85 0.68 2.94
C PRO A 109 4.76 1.60 3.76
N PHE A 110 4.99 1.29 5.04
CA PHE A 110 5.84 2.05 5.96
C PHE A 110 7.27 1.50 6.04
N GLY A 111 7.57 0.42 5.33
CA GLY A 111 8.89 -0.22 5.35
C GLY A 111 9.10 -1.05 6.60
N LEU A 112 8.02 -1.37 7.30
CA LEU A 112 8.04 -2.05 8.60
C LEU A 112 7.64 -3.51 8.52
N ARG A 113 7.35 -4.07 7.33
CA ARG A 113 6.91 -5.46 7.18
C ARG A 113 7.81 -6.45 7.94
N ALA A 114 9.11 -6.47 7.65
CA ALA A 114 10.02 -7.41 8.32
C ALA A 114 10.23 -7.12 9.81
N PHE A 115 10.13 -5.84 10.23
CA PHE A 115 10.23 -5.44 11.63
C PHE A 115 8.99 -5.83 12.43
N MET A 116 7.81 -5.72 11.81
CA MET A 116 6.53 -6.16 12.34
C MET A 116 6.27 -7.61 11.94
N ALA A 117 7.28 -8.44 11.73
CA ALA A 117 7.07 -9.86 11.49
C ALA A 117 6.73 -10.57 12.80
N VAL A 118 5.99 -11.67 12.69
CA VAL A 118 5.85 -12.61 13.80
C VAL A 118 7.09 -13.49 13.91
N THR A 119 7.48 -13.79 15.13
CA THR A 119 8.66 -14.59 15.51
C THR A 119 8.31 -16.03 15.88
N THR A 120 7.02 -16.30 16.10
CA THR A 120 6.47 -17.56 16.58
C THR A 120 6.56 -18.70 15.55
N ASP A 121 5.99 -19.86 15.88
CA ASP A 121 5.90 -21.07 15.02
C ASP A 121 5.36 -20.80 13.59
N TRP A 122 4.75 -19.63 13.36
CA TRP A 122 4.20 -19.21 12.07
C TRP A 122 5.16 -18.42 11.19
N ARG A 123 6.41 -18.23 11.61
CA ARG A 123 7.45 -17.62 10.79
C ARG A 123 7.56 -18.22 9.37
N PRO A 124 7.48 -19.55 9.16
CA PRO A 124 7.48 -20.13 7.81
C PRO A 124 6.31 -19.66 6.93
N TYR A 125 5.13 -19.45 7.51
CA TYR A 125 3.98 -18.91 6.79
C TYR A 125 4.22 -17.44 6.41
N TRP A 126 4.71 -16.64 7.36
CA TRP A 126 5.05 -15.23 7.15
C TRP A 126 6.07 -15.05 6.02
N ASP A 127 7.16 -15.81 6.06
CA ASP A 127 8.25 -15.71 5.07
C ASP A 127 7.79 -16.15 3.67
N ALA A 128 6.77 -17.01 3.58
CA ALA A 128 6.16 -17.45 2.31
C ALA A 128 5.16 -16.43 1.72
N LEU A 129 4.79 -15.36 2.45
CA LEU A 129 3.81 -14.39 1.97
C LEU A 129 4.33 -13.63 0.73
N PRO A 130 3.50 -13.45 -0.32
CA PRO A 130 3.89 -12.66 -1.50
C PRO A 130 4.08 -11.18 -1.16
N GLU A 131 4.64 -10.40 -2.09
CA GLU A 131 4.82 -8.94 -1.92
C GLU A 131 3.48 -8.24 -1.60
N ASN A 132 2.41 -8.62 -2.30
CA ASN A 132 1.03 -8.24 -1.97
C ASN A 132 0.33 -9.39 -1.22
N PRO A 133 0.31 -9.38 0.14
CA PRO A 133 -0.29 -10.45 0.94
C PRO A 133 -1.81 -10.53 0.82
N LEU A 134 -2.47 -9.52 0.23
CA LEU A 134 -3.92 -9.48 0.03
C LEU A 134 -4.34 -9.81 -1.40
N LYS A 135 -3.39 -10.15 -2.29
CA LYS A 135 -3.71 -10.58 -3.65
C LYS A 135 -4.53 -11.87 -3.61
N ASP A 136 -5.54 -11.97 -4.46
CA ASP A 136 -6.35 -13.18 -4.64
C ASP A 136 -5.48 -14.43 -4.89
N GLY A 137 -5.94 -15.55 -4.34
CA GLY A 137 -5.28 -16.86 -4.40
C GLY A 137 -6.08 -17.91 -3.65
N ASP A 138 -5.53 -19.11 -3.52
CA ASP A 138 -6.25 -20.29 -2.99
C ASP A 138 -6.24 -20.37 -1.45
N ASP A 139 -5.50 -19.50 -0.78
CA ASP A 139 -5.43 -19.47 0.69
C ASP A 139 -6.71 -18.82 1.27
N PRO A 140 -7.52 -19.56 2.04
CA PRO A 140 -8.79 -19.05 2.56
C PRO A 140 -8.60 -17.88 3.55
N ALA A 141 -7.40 -17.69 4.12
CA ALA A 141 -7.08 -16.52 4.95
C ALA A 141 -7.14 -15.20 4.17
N ILE A 142 -7.01 -15.22 2.83
CA ILE A 142 -6.98 -14.01 2.00
C ILE A 142 -8.29 -13.23 2.13
N ALA A 143 -9.44 -13.90 2.01
CA ALA A 143 -10.75 -13.23 2.06
C ALA A 143 -11.01 -12.54 3.42
N ILE A 144 -10.58 -13.19 4.50
CA ILE A 144 -10.69 -12.65 5.86
C ILE A 144 -9.76 -11.44 6.01
N ALA A 145 -8.50 -11.55 5.59
CA ALA A 145 -7.53 -10.46 5.65
C ALA A 145 -7.94 -9.26 4.79
N GLN A 146 -8.55 -9.48 3.62
CA GLN A 146 -9.09 -8.41 2.76
C GLN A 146 -10.22 -7.64 3.46
N THR A 147 -11.13 -8.35 4.13
CA THR A 147 -12.22 -7.74 4.90
C THR A 147 -11.68 -6.95 6.10
N ALA A 148 -10.74 -7.54 6.84
CA ALA A 148 -10.07 -6.88 7.95
C ALA A 148 -9.28 -5.64 7.51
N PHE A 149 -8.65 -5.69 6.32
CA PHE A 149 -7.98 -4.53 5.74
C PHE A 149 -8.96 -3.39 5.44
N GLN A 150 -10.17 -3.69 4.93
CA GLN A 150 -11.22 -2.68 4.75
C GLN A 150 -11.65 -2.07 6.09
N LEU A 151 -11.81 -2.88 7.13
CA LEU A 151 -12.11 -2.39 8.48
C LEU A 151 -11.01 -1.48 9.03
N ALA A 152 -9.74 -1.82 8.77
CA ALA A 152 -8.59 -1.02 9.18
C ALA A 152 -8.58 0.38 8.51
N GLN A 153 -9.25 0.55 7.37
CA GLN A 153 -9.40 1.84 6.68
C GLN A 153 -10.57 2.70 7.22
N ALA A 154 -11.31 2.20 8.22
CA ALA A 154 -12.42 2.94 8.83
C ALA A 154 -12.03 3.48 10.22
N PRO A 155 -12.69 4.56 10.69
CA PRO A 155 -12.57 4.99 12.08
C PRO A 155 -13.02 3.90 13.06
N PRO A 156 -12.38 3.77 14.24
CA PRO A 156 -11.24 4.58 14.71
C PRO A 156 -9.87 4.11 14.20
N PHE A 157 -9.78 2.91 13.59
CA PHE A 157 -8.52 2.23 13.29
C PHE A 157 -7.60 2.99 12.34
N GLU A 158 -8.14 3.54 11.25
CA GLU A 158 -7.32 4.16 10.19
C GLU A 158 -6.34 5.19 10.78
N SER A 159 -6.87 6.17 11.51
CA SER A 159 -6.06 7.25 12.06
C SER A 159 -5.04 6.77 13.09
N VAL A 160 -5.41 5.76 13.90
CA VAL A 160 -4.54 5.21 14.95
C VAL A 160 -3.41 4.40 14.33
N LEU A 161 -3.73 3.50 13.39
CA LEU A 161 -2.76 2.62 12.72
C LEU A 161 -1.82 3.43 11.83
N THR A 162 -2.36 4.32 10.98
CA THR A 162 -1.57 5.19 10.11
C THR A 162 -0.58 6.04 10.93
N ARG A 163 -1.04 6.65 12.02
CA ARG A 163 -0.18 7.45 12.90
C ARG A 163 0.91 6.60 13.56
N SER A 164 0.56 5.43 14.09
CA SER A 164 1.48 4.59 14.85
C SER A 164 2.55 3.94 13.97
N LEU A 165 2.16 3.43 12.80
CA LEU A 165 3.08 2.91 11.79
C LEU A 165 3.97 4.01 11.21
N SER A 166 3.41 5.20 10.93
CA SER A 166 4.21 6.34 10.46
C SER A 166 5.25 6.80 11.49
N ALA A 167 4.86 6.91 12.77
CA ALA A 167 5.76 7.30 13.85
C ALA A 167 6.86 6.24 14.07
N THR A 168 6.51 4.96 14.02
CA THR A 168 7.49 3.86 14.10
C THR A 168 8.47 3.93 12.93
N ALA A 169 8.00 4.21 11.72
CA ALA A 169 8.86 4.35 10.54
C ALA A 169 9.80 5.56 10.63
N VAL A 170 9.38 6.66 11.27
CA VAL A 170 10.27 7.80 11.55
C VAL A 170 11.42 7.40 12.47
N ILE A 171 11.15 6.61 13.52
CA ILE A 171 12.20 6.07 14.39
C ILE A 171 13.12 5.15 13.58
N ALA A 172 12.55 4.26 12.77
CA ALA A 172 13.32 3.35 11.91
C ALA A 172 14.26 4.13 10.97
N ASP A 173 13.78 5.18 10.32
CA ASP A 173 14.57 6.04 9.45
C ASP A 173 15.74 6.72 10.20
N ALA A 174 15.53 7.10 11.47
CA ALA A 174 16.56 7.74 12.29
C ALA A 174 17.65 6.77 12.79
N VAL A 175 17.30 5.51 13.08
CA VAL A 175 18.23 4.55 13.71
C VAL A 175 18.85 3.57 12.72
N ARG A 176 18.27 3.38 11.53
CA ARG A 176 18.74 2.42 10.52
C ARG A 176 20.23 2.55 10.19
N GLY A 177 20.73 3.77 10.03
CA GLY A 177 22.12 4.03 9.66
C GLY A 177 23.14 3.70 10.75
N VAL A 178 22.69 3.46 11.99
CA VAL A 178 23.53 3.11 13.14
C VAL A 178 23.19 1.75 13.75
N ALA A 179 22.13 1.10 13.27
CA ALA A 179 21.70 -0.21 13.72
C ALA A 179 22.75 -1.27 13.36
N GLN A 180 23.05 -2.16 14.31
CA GLN A 180 23.90 -3.32 14.05
C GLN A 180 23.20 -4.30 13.09
N PRO A 181 23.94 -5.10 12.29
CA PRO A 181 23.33 -6.05 11.35
C PRO A 181 22.41 -7.09 11.98
N ASN A 182 22.58 -7.39 13.27
CA ASN A 182 21.74 -8.33 14.03
C ASN A 182 20.62 -7.63 14.82
N SER A 183 20.45 -6.32 14.66
CA SER A 183 19.33 -5.58 15.28
C SER A 183 18.08 -5.71 14.42
N LEU A 184 16.90 -5.79 15.04
CA LEU A 184 15.60 -5.74 14.35
C LEU A 184 15.46 -4.46 13.48
N TRP A 185 16.12 -3.37 13.87
CA TRP A 185 16.11 -2.14 13.07
C TRP A 185 16.77 -2.29 11.70
N SER A 186 17.69 -3.24 11.53
CA SER A 186 18.39 -3.49 10.27
C SER A 186 17.48 -4.03 9.17
N VAL A 187 16.33 -4.65 9.52
CA VAL A 187 15.42 -5.27 8.54
C VAL A 187 14.34 -4.32 8.00
N THR A 188 14.24 -3.11 8.52
CA THR A 188 13.29 -2.12 7.99
C THR A 188 13.72 -1.63 6.60
N ARG A 189 12.82 -0.97 5.85
CA ARG A 189 13.14 -0.38 4.53
C ARG A 189 13.10 1.14 4.59
N SER A 190 14.10 1.79 3.98
CA SER A 190 14.18 3.25 3.86
C SER A 190 13.00 3.81 3.06
N ARG A 191 12.54 5.00 3.45
CA ARG A 191 11.49 5.72 2.73
C ARG A 191 12.04 6.90 1.95
N HIS A 192 11.46 7.13 0.79
CA HIS A 192 11.59 8.38 0.07
C HIS A 192 10.92 9.48 0.88
N ARG A 193 11.43 10.72 0.83
CA ARG A 193 10.85 11.86 1.56
C ARG A 193 9.39 12.20 1.21
N LEU A 194 8.87 11.59 0.13
CA LEU A 194 7.47 11.71 -0.30
C LEU A 194 6.56 10.60 0.25
N GLY A 195 7.08 9.74 1.13
CA GLY A 195 6.33 8.75 1.91
C GLY A 195 6.39 7.31 1.41
N SER A 196 6.64 7.07 0.12
CA SER A 196 6.80 5.69 -0.41
C SER A 196 8.16 5.11 -0.09
N LEU A 197 8.31 3.79 -0.20
CA LEU A 197 9.61 3.15 0.03
C LEU A 197 10.61 3.58 -1.05
N MET A 198 11.89 3.57 -0.69
CA MET A 198 12.97 3.70 -1.66
C MET A 198 12.98 2.49 -2.61
N SER A 199 13.40 2.73 -3.85
CA SER A 199 13.66 1.66 -4.80
C SER A 199 14.77 0.75 -4.26
N SER A 200 14.65 -0.56 -4.51
CA SER A 200 15.71 -1.52 -4.20
C SER A 200 16.98 -1.28 -5.02
N SER A 201 16.89 -0.55 -6.14
CA SER A 201 18.05 -0.14 -6.92
C SER A 201 18.49 1.28 -6.53
N GLU A 202 19.68 1.37 -5.94
CA GLU A 202 20.35 2.63 -5.64
C GLU A 202 20.84 3.38 -6.88
N ALA A 203 20.73 2.79 -8.08
CA ALA A 203 21.07 3.48 -9.33
C ALA A 203 19.91 4.29 -9.91
N LEU A 204 18.66 3.98 -9.51
CA LEU A 204 17.48 4.68 -10.03
C LEU A 204 17.34 6.05 -9.39
N ARG A 205 17.00 7.04 -10.21
CA ARG A 205 16.95 8.46 -9.82
C ARG A 205 15.58 9.02 -10.13
N CYS A 206 15.09 9.95 -9.30
CA CYS A 206 13.82 10.62 -9.56
C CYS A 206 13.80 11.31 -10.93
N GLY A 207 14.92 11.89 -11.38
CA GLY A 207 15.06 12.53 -12.71
C GLY A 207 14.90 11.60 -13.91
N SER A 208 15.07 10.29 -13.74
CA SER A 208 14.89 9.29 -14.80
C SER A 208 13.53 8.59 -14.77
N CYS A 209 12.64 8.97 -13.84
CA CYS A 209 11.30 8.40 -13.73
C CYS A 209 10.36 8.94 -14.83
N ALA A 210 9.47 8.10 -15.36
CA ALA A 210 8.38 8.51 -16.25
C ALA A 210 7.52 9.63 -15.66
N TRP A 211 7.33 9.60 -14.35
CA TRP A 211 6.42 10.49 -13.64
C TRP A 211 7.08 11.78 -13.16
N ALA A 212 8.34 11.99 -13.53
CA ALA A 212 9.08 13.18 -13.21
C ALA A 212 8.86 14.27 -14.26
N VAL A 213 8.39 15.44 -13.82
CA VAL A 213 7.98 16.53 -14.69
C VAL A 213 8.81 17.76 -14.41
N SER A 214 9.45 18.30 -15.43
CA SER A 214 10.16 19.56 -15.33
C SER A 214 9.18 20.72 -15.32
N GLY A 215 9.21 21.55 -14.28
CA GLY A 215 8.52 22.83 -14.21
C GLY A 215 9.50 23.98 -14.03
N LYS A 216 8.99 25.21 -14.03
CA LYS A 216 9.79 26.43 -13.83
C LYS A 216 10.60 26.44 -12.52
N SER A 217 10.14 25.72 -11.50
CA SER A 217 10.74 25.65 -10.16
C SER A 217 11.53 24.35 -9.91
N GLY A 218 11.82 23.58 -10.96
CA GLY A 218 12.52 22.29 -10.86
C GLY A 218 11.62 21.09 -11.13
N LEU A 219 12.09 19.91 -10.72
CA LEU A 219 11.46 18.63 -11.00
C LEU A 219 10.33 18.34 -10.00
N ARG A 220 9.22 17.75 -10.47
CA ARG A 220 8.06 17.39 -9.65
C ARG A 220 7.62 15.95 -9.93
N CYS A 221 7.02 15.30 -8.94
CA CYS A 221 6.61 13.90 -9.05
C CYS A 221 5.09 13.74 -9.21
N ARG A 222 4.62 13.38 -10.41
CA ARG A 222 3.20 13.09 -10.70
C ARG A 222 2.69 11.90 -9.86
N GLN A 223 3.52 10.91 -9.58
CA GLN A 223 3.14 9.72 -8.80
C GLN A 223 2.62 10.06 -7.40
N HIS A 224 3.17 11.11 -6.80
CA HIS A 224 2.83 11.59 -5.46
C HIS A 224 1.96 12.85 -5.47
N LYS A 225 1.36 13.20 -6.62
CA LYS A 225 0.45 14.35 -6.74
C LYS A 225 -0.87 14.05 -6.01
N PRO A 226 -1.22 14.80 -4.96
CA PRO A 226 -2.52 14.65 -4.32
C PRO A 226 -3.65 15.16 -5.24
N PRO A 227 -4.87 14.62 -5.14
CA PRO A 227 -6.03 15.12 -5.89
C PRO A 227 -6.23 16.62 -5.70
N GLY A 228 -6.41 17.35 -6.79
CA GLY A 228 -6.61 18.81 -6.77
C GLY A 228 -5.39 19.64 -6.33
N LYS A 229 -4.24 19.02 -6.04
CA LYS A 229 -3.03 19.72 -5.61
C LYS A 229 -1.93 19.66 -6.66
N ILE A 230 -0.92 20.49 -6.44
CA ILE A 230 0.30 20.52 -7.23
C ILE A 230 1.18 19.31 -6.86
N ALA A 231 1.82 18.71 -7.85
CA ALA A 231 2.78 17.62 -7.65
C ALA A 231 3.96 18.10 -6.78
N PRO A 232 4.38 17.34 -5.75
CA PRO A 232 5.47 17.73 -4.87
C PRO A 232 6.81 17.79 -5.62
N SER A 233 7.73 18.63 -5.15
CA SER A 233 9.07 18.76 -5.71
C SER A 233 9.94 17.55 -5.40
N VAL A 234 10.82 17.22 -6.34
CA VAL A 234 11.87 16.22 -6.23
C VAL A 234 13.19 16.77 -6.76
N CYS A 235 14.32 16.25 -6.30
CA CYS A 235 15.64 16.49 -6.88
C CYS A 235 15.85 15.51 -8.03
N SER A 236 16.55 15.91 -9.08
CA SER A 236 16.79 15.01 -10.22
C SER A 236 17.69 13.84 -9.87
N ASP A 237 18.62 14.06 -8.95
CA ASP A 237 19.68 13.15 -8.52
C ASP A 237 19.37 12.42 -7.20
N GLU A 238 18.24 12.70 -6.54
CA GLU A 238 17.82 11.87 -5.40
C GLU A 238 17.42 10.46 -5.89
N GLN A 239 17.72 9.44 -5.07
CA GLN A 239 17.35 8.07 -5.37
C GLN A 239 15.82 7.95 -5.50
N ALA A 240 15.37 7.19 -6.49
CA ALA A 240 13.95 7.05 -6.77
C ALA A 240 13.21 6.20 -5.73
N CYS A 241 11.90 6.43 -5.59
CA CYS A 241 11.03 5.54 -4.82
C CYS A 241 10.72 4.24 -5.59
N GLU A 242 10.14 3.27 -4.91
CA GLU A 242 9.72 1.97 -5.46
C GLU A 242 8.67 2.08 -6.58
N ARG A 243 8.06 3.26 -6.75
CA ARG A 243 7.11 3.55 -7.83
C ARG A 243 7.79 4.13 -9.07
N TRP A 244 9.12 4.07 -9.13
CA TRP A 244 9.88 4.45 -10.32
C TRP A 244 9.46 3.59 -11.51
N GLU A 245 9.26 4.25 -12.65
CA GLU A 245 9.05 3.60 -13.93
C GLU A 245 9.99 4.24 -14.95
N ARG A 246 10.50 3.44 -15.90
CA ARG A 246 11.31 3.97 -17.01
C ARG A 246 10.50 5.01 -17.78
N LYS A 247 11.16 6.07 -18.27
CA LYS A 247 10.50 7.06 -19.13
C LYS A 247 9.74 6.39 -20.27
N LEU A 248 8.49 6.80 -20.42
CA LEU A 248 7.60 6.28 -21.45
C LEU A 248 7.78 7.07 -22.75
N VAL A 249 7.83 6.34 -23.85
CA VAL A 249 7.80 6.86 -25.23
C VAL A 249 6.50 6.43 -25.92
N SER A 250 6.21 7.02 -27.08
CA SER A 250 4.97 6.74 -27.81
C SER A 250 4.82 5.28 -28.22
N GLU A 251 5.93 4.58 -28.45
CA GLU A 251 5.98 3.16 -28.78
C GLU A 251 5.48 2.29 -27.62
N ASP A 252 5.68 2.71 -26.36
CA ASP A 252 5.25 1.94 -25.18
C ASP A 252 3.71 1.86 -25.04
N CYS A 253 2.99 2.72 -25.76
CA CYS A 253 1.53 2.63 -25.86
C CYS A 253 1.08 1.36 -26.57
N ALA A 254 1.91 0.84 -27.49
CA ALA A 254 1.66 -0.40 -28.21
C ALA A 254 1.64 -1.61 -27.26
N ASP A 255 2.45 -1.57 -26.20
CA ASP A 255 2.53 -2.64 -25.21
C ASP A 255 1.46 -2.48 -24.13
N CYS A 256 1.30 -1.26 -23.60
CA CYS A 256 0.44 -1.07 -22.44
C CYS A 256 -1.03 -0.83 -22.78
N GLY A 257 -1.36 -0.17 -23.90
CA GLY A 257 -2.73 0.15 -24.30
C GLY A 257 -3.63 0.76 -23.21
N ALA A 258 -3.10 1.26 -22.08
CA ALA A 258 -3.86 1.43 -20.84
C ALA A 258 -5.03 2.40 -21.02
N CYS A 259 -4.78 3.50 -21.74
CA CYS A 259 -5.79 4.50 -22.05
C CYS A 259 -6.76 4.09 -23.16
N CYS A 260 -6.48 3.06 -23.97
CA CYS A 260 -7.37 2.54 -25.01
C CYS A 260 -8.17 1.31 -24.56
N ARG A 261 -7.65 0.59 -23.55
CA ARG A 261 -8.31 -0.46 -22.77
C ARG A 261 -9.06 0.17 -21.58
N GLN A 262 -9.14 -0.59 -20.49
CA GLN A 262 -9.95 -0.37 -19.28
C GLN A 262 -9.55 0.86 -18.45
N GLY A 263 -8.69 1.73 -18.94
CA GLY A 263 -8.35 2.99 -18.28
C GLY A 263 -9.51 4.00 -18.28
N PHE A 264 -10.37 3.97 -19.30
CA PHE A 264 -11.54 4.87 -19.42
C PHE A 264 -12.70 4.15 -20.11
N ASP A 265 -13.92 4.57 -19.79
CA ASP A 265 -15.17 3.94 -20.26
C ASP A 265 -15.69 4.52 -21.59
N LEU A 266 -15.27 5.73 -21.95
CA LEU A 266 -15.63 6.38 -23.21
C LEU A 266 -14.59 7.39 -23.66
N VAL A 267 -14.66 7.79 -24.93
CA VAL A 267 -13.96 8.97 -25.45
C VAL A 267 -15.00 9.94 -25.99
N ALA A 268 -15.13 11.11 -25.37
CA ALA A 268 -15.95 12.17 -25.95
C ALA A 268 -15.35 12.64 -27.27
N VAL A 269 -16.19 12.84 -28.28
CA VAL A 269 -15.82 13.40 -29.59
C VAL A 269 -16.65 14.65 -29.84
N SER A 270 -15.97 15.79 -29.95
CA SER A 270 -16.65 17.07 -30.17
C SER A 270 -17.37 17.10 -31.52
N ALA A 271 -18.33 18.00 -31.68
CA ALA A 271 -19.08 18.10 -32.92
C ALA A 271 -18.20 18.35 -34.16
N ARG A 272 -17.04 19.00 -33.97
CA ARG A 272 -16.07 19.36 -35.02
C ARG A 272 -14.96 18.33 -35.23
N ASP A 273 -14.94 17.27 -34.43
CA ASP A 273 -13.91 16.24 -34.55
C ASP A 273 -14.06 15.49 -35.90
N PRO A 274 -13.03 15.48 -36.77
CA PRO A 274 -13.08 14.79 -38.05
C PRO A 274 -13.44 13.31 -37.93
N PHE A 275 -13.12 12.66 -36.81
CA PHE A 275 -13.45 11.26 -36.56
C PHE A 275 -14.95 10.98 -36.70
N ARG A 276 -15.82 11.92 -36.30
CA ARG A 276 -17.28 11.78 -36.43
C ARG A 276 -17.74 11.67 -37.88
N LYS A 277 -17.06 12.37 -38.79
CA LYS A 277 -17.41 12.36 -40.22
C LYS A 277 -16.78 11.17 -40.94
N LEU A 278 -15.56 10.81 -40.55
CA LEU A 278 -14.79 9.76 -41.21
C LEU A 278 -15.20 8.36 -40.78
N HIS A 279 -15.60 8.18 -39.52
CA HIS A 279 -15.95 6.89 -38.92
C HIS A 279 -17.28 6.98 -38.13
N PRO A 280 -18.38 7.42 -38.76
CA PRO A 280 -19.67 7.60 -38.07
C PRO A 280 -20.21 6.30 -37.46
N GLU A 281 -19.85 5.15 -38.01
CA GLU A 281 -20.22 3.81 -37.51
C GLU A 281 -19.60 3.47 -36.15
N LEU A 282 -18.54 4.18 -35.75
CA LEU A 282 -17.86 4.00 -34.46
C LEU A 282 -18.28 5.04 -33.41
N VAL A 283 -19.22 5.93 -33.74
CA VAL A 283 -19.67 7.01 -32.87
C VAL A 283 -21.11 6.78 -32.43
N GLN A 284 -21.38 6.96 -31.14
CA GLN A 284 -22.71 6.82 -30.55
C GLN A 284 -23.11 8.11 -29.83
N LEU A 285 -24.42 8.36 -29.77
CA LEU A 285 -24.98 9.41 -28.91
C LEU A 285 -25.24 8.82 -27.52
N HIS A 286 -24.61 9.37 -26.50
CA HIS A 286 -24.77 8.96 -25.11
C HIS A 286 -24.98 10.19 -24.24
N ASN A 287 -26.13 10.28 -23.56
CA ASN A 287 -26.51 11.42 -22.73
C ASN A 287 -26.37 12.80 -23.42
N GLY A 288 -26.67 12.86 -24.73
CA GLY A 288 -26.58 14.09 -25.53
C GLY A 288 -25.17 14.40 -26.06
N GLU A 289 -24.15 13.62 -25.70
CA GLU A 289 -22.78 13.77 -26.21
C GLU A 289 -22.45 12.68 -27.23
N HIS A 290 -21.64 13.03 -28.23
CA HIS A 290 -21.11 12.03 -29.15
C HIS A 290 -19.86 11.40 -28.53
N ILE A 291 -19.83 10.07 -28.50
CA ILE A 291 -18.75 9.30 -27.91
C ILE A 291 -18.26 8.20 -28.84
N VAL A 292 -17.01 7.78 -28.65
CA VAL A 292 -16.53 6.47 -29.09
C VAL A 292 -16.70 5.51 -27.90
N PRO A 293 -17.59 4.51 -28.00
CA PRO A 293 -17.92 3.63 -26.88
C PRO A 293 -16.77 2.65 -26.57
N ARG A 294 -16.76 2.14 -25.34
CA ARG A 294 -15.80 1.14 -24.89
C ARG A 294 -16.47 0.00 -24.12
N PRO A 295 -17.21 -0.89 -24.79
CA PRO A 295 -17.84 -2.02 -24.12
C PRO A 295 -16.78 -2.88 -23.41
N GLY A 296 -17.04 -3.25 -22.16
CA GLY A 296 -16.05 -3.97 -21.34
C GLY A 296 -14.75 -3.19 -21.07
N GLY A 297 -14.79 -1.86 -21.25
CA GLY A 297 -13.64 -0.98 -21.11
C GLY A 297 -12.70 -0.98 -22.32
N ILE A 298 -13.02 -1.63 -23.44
CA ILE A 298 -12.13 -1.70 -24.62
C ILE A 298 -12.67 -0.83 -25.74
N CYS A 299 -11.85 0.09 -26.26
CA CYS A 299 -12.23 0.93 -27.38
C CYS A 299 -12.60 0.10 -28.61
N VAL A 300 -13.75 0.39 -29.22
CA VAL A 300 -14.24 -0.32 -30.41
C VAL A 300 -13.30 -0.21 -31.62
N ALA A 301 -12.43 0.80 -31.64
CA ALA A 301 -11.42 1.01 -32.67
C ALA A 301 -10.05 0.37 -32.35
N LEU A 302 -9.90 -0.28 -31.19
CA LEU A 302 -8.66 -0.92 -30.77
C LEU A 302 -8.50 -2.29 -31.41
N GLU A 303 -7.31 -2.55 -31.95
CA GLU A 303 -6.82 -3.86 -32.37
C GLU A 303 -5.60 -4.25 -31.54
N GLY A 304 -5.28 -5.55 -31.60
CA GLY A 304 -4.16 -6.15 -30.89
C GLY A 304 -4.51 -6.58 -29.47
N ASP A 305 -3.64 -7.40 -28.91
CA ASP A 305 -3.71 -7.93 -27.55
C ASP A 305 -2.50 -7.49 -26.70
N GLY A 306 -1.62 -6.65 -27.24
CA GLY A 306 -0.43 -6.14 -26.58
C GLY A 306 0.77 -7.10 -26.64
N ALA A 307 0.65 -8.26 -27.29
CA ALA A 307 1.80 -9.08 -27.60
C ALA A 307 2.67 -8.42 -28.68
N ALA A 308 3.95 -8.76 -28.72
CA ALA A 308 4.88 -8.19 -29.70
C ALA A 308 4.43 -8.41 -31.16
N ALA A 309 3.73 -9.51 -31.44
CA ALA A 309 3.19 -9.82 -32.77
C ALA A 309 1.89 -9.05 -33.08
N THR A 310 1.15 -8.63 -32.06
CA THR A 310 -0.20 -8.06 -32.13
C THR A 310 -0.34 -6.87 -31.16
N PRO A 311 0.47 -5.81 -31.33
CA PRO A 311 0.48 -4.68 -30.41
C PRO A 311 -0.85 -3.94 -30.39
N TYR A 312 -1.16 -3.29 -29.27
CA TYR A 312 -2.32 -2.41 -29.17
C TYR A 312 -2.19 -1.22 -30.12
N ARG A 313 -3.08 -1.14 -31.12
CA ARG A 313 -3.17 0.02 -32.00
C ARG A 313 -4.60 0.35 -32.38
N CYS A 314 -4.88 1.63 -32.53
CA CYS A 314 -6.13 2.08 -33.14
C CYS A 314 -6.11 1.75 -34.63
N ARG A 315 -7.14 1.07 -35.14
CA ARG A 315 -7.36 0.83 -36.58
C ARG A 315 -7.32 2.11 -37.41
N HIS A 316 -7.72 3.21 -36.78
CA HIS A 316 -7.85 4.53 -37.41
C HIS A 316 -6.80 5.50 -36.86
N TYR A 317 -5.58 5.04 -36.57
CA TYR A 317 -4.56 5.83 -35.88
C TYR A 317 -4.34 7.20 -36.53
N ALA A 318 -4.21 7.29 -37.85
CA ALA A 318 -3.98 8.55 -38.57
C ALA A 318 -5.15 9.55 -38.47
N THR A 319 -6.36 9.07 -38.20
CA THR A 319 -7.58 9.88 -38.17
C THR A 319 -8.28 9.82 -36.82
N ARG A 320 -7.61 9.33 -35.77
CA ARG A 320 -8.17 9.04 -34.44
C ARG A 320 -8.80 10.28 -33.80
N PRO A 321 -9.71 10.13 -32.81
CA PRO A 321 -10.30 11.26 -32.11
C PRO A 321 -9.25 12.23 -31.57
N LYS A 322 -9.55 13.53 -31.57
CA LYS A 322 -8.60 14.57 -31.13
C LYS A 322 -8.12 14.35 -29.70
N ASN A 323 -9.01 13.93 -28.81
CA ASN A 323 -8.69 13.55 -27.43
C ASN A 323 -7.70 12.38 -27.32
N CYS A 324 -7.70 11.46 -28.29
CA CYS A 324 -6.72 10.36 -28.37
C CYS A 324 -5.44 10.80 -29.08
N GLU A 325 -5.51 11.75 -30.01
CA GLU A 325 -4.36 12.34 -30.68
C GLU A 325 -3.50 13.15 -29.71
N ASP A 326 -4.13 14.00 -28.91
CA ASP A 326 -3.50 14.94 -27.99
C ASP A 326 -3.16 14.31 -26.62
N PHE A 327 -3.30 12.98 -26.49
CA PHE A 327 -3.07 12.29 -25.23
C PHE A 327 -1.58 12.31 -24.86
N GLU A 328 -1.23 13.08 -23.81
CA GLU A 328 0.15 13.23 -23.33
C GLU A 328 0.68 11.91 -22.74
N VAL A 329 1.71 11.34 -23.38
CA VAL A 329 2.47 10.21 -22.83
C VAL A 329 3.12 10.64 -21.50
N ALA A 330 2.96 9.81 -20.47
CA ALA A 330 3.37 10.10 -19.11
C ALA A 330 2.69 11.34 -18.45
N GLY A 331 1.60 11.85 -19.04
CA GLY A 331 0.74 12.88 -18.45
C GLY A 331 -0.16 12.35 -17.32
N ASP A 332 -0.94 13.23 -16.69
CA ASP A 332 -1.82 12.88 -15.57
C ASP A 332 -2.88 11.82 -15.97
N ALA A 333 -3.47 11.95 -17.17
CA ALA A 333 -4.43 10.98 -17.69
C ALA A 333 -3.77 9.63 -18.01
N CYS A 334 -2.51 9.62 -18.46
CA CYS A 334 -1.73 8.40 -18.70
C CYS A 334 -1.50 7.64 -17.38
N LEU A 335 -1.05 8.34 -16.34
CA LEU A 335 -0.86 7.77 -15.00
C LEU A 335 -2.16 7.20 -14.43
N LEU A 336 -3.26 7.96 -14.54
CA LEU A 336 -4.57 7.52 -14.08
C LEU A 336 -5.02 6.23 -14.78
N ALA A 337 -4.90 6.17 -16.11
CA ALA A 337 -5.26 4.99 -16.89
C ALA A 337 -4.42 3.77 -16.48
N ARG A 338 -3.09 3.93 -16.35
CA ARG A 338 -2.19 2.85 -15.95
C ARG A 338 -2.47 2.34 -14.54
N ARG A 339 -2.83 3.21 -13.59
CA ARG A 339 -3.25 2.81 -12.24
C ARG A 339 -4.52 1.97 -12.25
N ARG A 340 -5.52 2.38 -13.03
CA ARG A 340 -6.79 1.65 -13.16
C ARG A 340 -6.61 0.23 -13.68
N VAL A 341 -5.60 0.01 -14.53
CA VAL A 341 -5.27 -1.31 -15.09
C VAL A 341 -4.11 -2.02 -14.37
N GLY A 342 -3.67 -1.51 -13.22
CA GLY A 342 -2.63 -2.15 -12.40
C GLY A 342 -1.20 -2.10 -12.96
N LEU A 343 -0.93 -1.27 -13.97
CA LEU A 343 0.41 -1.12 -14.56
C LEU A 343 1.29 -0.11 -13.82
N SER A 344 0.68 0.81 -13.06
CA SER A 344 1.36 1.82 -12.24
C SER A 344 0.78 1.81 -10.83
N ARG A 345 1.63 2.10 -9.82
CA ARG A 345 1.28 2.04 -8.38
C ARG A 345 0.55 3.28 -7.83
#